data_AF-A0A815EFY1-F1
#
_entry.id   AF-A0A815EFY1-F1
#
_cell.length_a   1.000
_cell.length_b   1.000
_cell.length_c   1.000
_cell.angle_alpha   90.00
_cell.angle_beta   90.00
_cell.angle_gamma   90.00
#
_symmetry.space_group_name_H-M   'P 1'
#
loop_
_entity.id
_entity.type
_entity.pdbx_description
1 polymer ?
#
loop_
_entity_poly.entity_id
_entity_poly.type
_entity_poly.pdbx_seq_one_letter_code
_entity_poly.pdbx_strand_id
1 'polypeptide(L)'
;MLSRKRIIAGTNVHKEPEFTTSERTEAVASFVQQRIWLHEQLYFHSSDFSIYNILVPLIVKQGSLSIKRIRSILLTLIEQHSVLRTAVRFNPQSNQIEQYIQAATHEIYSFQHSHGISTSEELDRLLTKESIGKFFDFEKGKVLRCHIVQRQDDNNNADGLLYENDIIALSFHHIAFDNSSLMAFIKAFKQIDLANEQQPILSVPQYIDFALYEQALLADTNIDSKMNKARRYWSNLMNGYDWNRIQDLVPHENKTDQIRSGRAYSTAFSFDQNIVDAMISFASSNNLTMFSLSLACYYAFLYKLINMDDDDLCVGSVIANRTKQEMKDMIGMFVNLVLYRMKMEANNSFEYLIRKIQQLSSDVLEHSCLPYQHIINSQDQQNHQVLPSTLFQYESLVSSVTAKNNIEFSTIEGNYILAAYFDRDGSHGNGVAAFDLTFTIPHDYHARTTERFLDCSIDIF
;
A
#
# COMPACT_ATOMS: atom_id res chain seq x y z
N MET A 1 37.45 -53.75 16.87
CA MET A 1 37.23 -52.44 16.20
C MET A 1 35.80 -52.39 15.70
N LEU A 2 34.88 -51.85 16.52
CA LEU A 2 33.47 -51.67 16.17
C LEU A 2 33.29 -50.25 15.63
N SER A 3 32.92 -50.12 14.37
CA SER A 3 32.69 -48.84 13.70
C SER A 3 31.41 -48.19 14.23
N ARG A 4 31.54 -47.08 14.95
CA ARG A 4 30.43 -46.18 15.26
C ARG A 4 30.00 -45.46 13.98
N LYS A 5 28.91 -45.90 13.35
CA LYS A 5 28.16 -45.06 12.41
C LYS A 5 27.47 -43.96 13.22
N ARG A 6 27.94 -42.72 13.06
CA ARG A 6 27.21 -41.52 13.45
C ARG A 6 25.92 -41.48 12.62
N ILE A 7 24.79 -41.65 13.28
CA ILE A 7 23.48 -41.25 12.75
C ILE A 7 23.50 -39.72 12.80
N ILE A 8 23.63 -39.08 11.64
CA ILE A 8 23.35 -37.65 11.50
C ILE A 8 21.84 -37.54 11.60
N ALA A 9 21.34 -37.03 12.73
CA ALA A 9 19.95 -36.65 12.88
C ALA A 9 19.68 -35.58 11.82
N GLY A 10 18.88 -35.93 10.80
CA GLY A 10 18.34 -34.95 9.88
C GLY A 10 17.54 -33.93 10.68
N THR A 11 17.93 -32.66 10.60
CA THR A 11 17.08 -31.55 11.02
C THR A 11 15.79 -31.66 10.21
N ASN A 12 14.71 -32.13 10.83
CA ASN A 12 13.37 -32.05 10.26
C ASN A 12 13.01 -30.56 10.16
N VAL A 13 13.38 -29.93 9.05
CA VAL A 13 12.91 -28.60 8.71
C VAL A 13 11.40 -28.74 8.49
N HIS A 14 10.61 -28.10 9.35
CA HIS A 14 9.15 -28.07 9.18
C HIS A 14 8.83 -27.51 7.79
N LYS A 15 8.10 -28.28 6.98
CA LYS A 15 7.77 -27.88 5.61
C LYS A 15 6.59 -26.92 5.65
N GLU A 16 6.78 -25.71 5.10
CA GLU A 16 5.68 -24.75 4.93
C GLU A 16 4.61 -25.32 3.99
N PRO A 17 3.34 -24.88 4.13
CA PRO A 17 2.28 -25.22 3.19
C PRO A 17 2.67 -24.81 1.76
N GLU A 18 2.27 -25.64 0.80
CA GLU A 18 2.53 -25.36 -0.61
C GLU A 18 1.62 -24.23 -1.09
N PHE A 19 2.14 -23.37 -1.98
CA PHE A 19 1.36 -22.32 -2.63
C PHE A 19 1.03 -22.82 -4.04
N THR A 20 -0.20 -23.28 -4.22
CA THR A 20 -0.64 -23.99 -5.44
C THR A 20 -1.93 -23.39 -5.94
N THR A 21 -2.16 -23.49 -7.25
CA THR A 21 -3.41 -23.09 -7.89
C THR A 21 -4.59 -23.93 -7.40
N SER A 22 -5.71 -23.28 -7.12
CA SER A 22 -6.98 -23.88 -6.74
C SER A 22 -8.07 -23.61 -7.78
N GLU A 23 -9.06 -24.50 -7.88
CA GLU A 23 -10.27 -24.29 -8.69
C GLU A 23 -11.37 -23.55 -7.92
N ARG A 24 -11.12 -23.16 -6.66
CA ARG A 24 -12.11 -22.47 -5.82
C ARG A 24 -12.46 -21.10 -6.38
N THR A 25 -13.75 -20.78 -6.33
CA THR A 25 -14.29 -19.46 -6.64
C THR A 25 -14.72 -18.69 -5.39
N GLU A 26 -14.66 -19.32 -4.23
CA GLU A 26 -14.97 -18.71 -2.94
C GLU A 26 -14.03 -19.24 -1.84
N ALA A 27 -13.69 -18.37 -0.91
CA ALA A 27 -12.86 -18.67 0.26
C ALA A 27 -13.03 -17.59 1.32
N VAL A 28 -12.55 -17.87 2.53
CA VAL A 28 -12.35 -16.80 3.52
C VAL A 28 -11.37 -15.77 2.94
N ALA A 29 -11.65 -14.48 3.15
CA ALA A 29 -10.83 -13.39 2.64
C ALA A 29 -9.44 -13.40 3.31
N SER A 30 -8.42 -12.89 2.61
CA SER A 30 -7.10 -12.67 3.23
C SER A 30 -7.20 -11.71 4.42
N PHE A 31 -6.30 -11.79 5.39
CA PHE A 31 -6.41 -10.97 6.60
C PHE A 31 -6.37 -9.46 6.32
N VAL A 32 -5.64 -9.05 5.30
CA VAL A 32 -5.63 -7.64 4.87
C VAL A 32 -6.94 -7.21 4.23
N GLN A 33 -7.60 -8.06 3.44
CA GLN A 33 -8.94 -7.76 2.92
C GLN A 33 -9.96 -7.66 4.06
N GLN A 34 -9.89 -8.54 5.06
CA GLN A 34 -10.73 -8.46 6.26
C GLN A 34 -10.55 -7.12 6.99
N ARG A 35 -9.29 -6.64 7.11
CA ARG A 35 -8.99 -5.32 7.69
C ARG A 35 -9.67 -4.19 6.95
N ILE A 36 -9.45 -4.13 5.63
CA ILE A 36 -9.95 -3.04 4.78
C ILE A 36 -11.47 -3.05 4.80
N TRP A 37 -12.09 -4.23 4.71
CA TRP A 37 -13.53 -4.38 4.80
C TRP A 37 -14.05 -3.83 6.14
N LEU A 38 -13.46 -4.23 7.28
CA LEU A 38 -13.84 -3.70 8.59
C LEU A 38 -13.64 -2.18 8.70
N HIS A 39 -12.57 -1.63 8.12
CA HIS A 39 -12.28 -0.20 8.16
C HIS A 39 -13.31 0.63 7.38
N GLU A 40 -13.65 0.21 6.16
CA GLU A 40 -14.71 0.82 5.36
C GLU A 40 -16.09 0.73 6.05
N GLN A 41 -16.36 -0.41 6.71
CA GLN A 41 -17.65 -0.68 7.34
C GLN A 41 -17.81 -0.15 8.76
N LEU A 42 -16.75 0.30 9.45
CA LEU A 42 -16.86 0.72 10.86
C LEU A 42 -16.23 2.09 11.13
N TYR A 43 -15.15 2.46 10.43
CA TYR A 43 -14.30 3.59 10.81
C TYR A 43 -14.41 4.79 9.87
N PHE A 44 -14.61 4.54 8.58
CA PHE A 44 -14.63 5.56 7.54
C PHE A 44 -15.98 5.63 6.84
N HIS A 45 -17.07 5.44 7.59
CA HIS A 45 -18.45 5.62 7.14
C HIS A 45 -18.75 7.09 6.77
N SER A 46 -18.13 7.57 5.71
CA SER A 46 -18.45 8.79 4.99
C SER A 46 -19.33 8.43 3.79
N SER A 47 -20.34 9.26 3.52
CA SER A 47 -21.13 9.16 2.30
C SER A 47 -20.34 9.63 1.07
N ASP A 48 -19.30 10.44 1.27
CA ASP A 48 -18.77 11.30 0.20
C ASP A 48 -17.41 10.86 -0.35
N PHE A 49 -16.62 10.11 0.43
CA PHE A 49 -15.27 9.68 0.03
C PHE A 49 -14.87 8.31 0.59
N SER A 50 -13.85 7.69 -0.04
CA SER A 50 -13.15 6.49 0.43
C SER A 50 -11.66 6.78 0.56
N ILE A 51 -11.06 6.31 1.66
CA ILE A 51 -9.62 6.40 1.92
C ILE A 51 -8.82 5.26 1.28
N TYR A 52 -9.49 4.29 0.66
CA TYR A 52 -8.90 3.07 0.09
C TYR A 52 -8.90 3.07 -1.43
N ASN A 53 -8.94 4.24 -2.04
CA ASN A 53 -8.75 4.37 -3.47
C ASN A 53 -7.27 4.55 -3.81
N ILE A 54 -6.81 3.88 -4.85
CA ILE A 54 -5.49 4.07 -5.46
C ILE A 54 -5.71 4.63 -6.86
N LEU A 55 -5.20 5.82 -7.13
CA LEU A 55 -5.28 6.46 -8.44
C LEU A 55 -3.94 6.32 -9.18
N VAL A 56 -4.01 5.89 -10.42
CA VAL A 56 -2.87 5.77 -11.34
C VAL A 56 -3.21 6.58 -12.60
N PRO A 57 -2.82 7.87 -12.66
CA PRO A 57 -3.01 8.67 -13.85
C PRO A 57 -1.86 8.45 -14.83
N LEU A 58 -2.19 8.06 -16.06
CA LEU A 58 -1.24 7.83 -17.14
C LEU A 58 -1.44 8.88 -18.22
N ILE A 59 -0.39 9.63 -18.57
CA ILE A 59 -0.39 10.55 -19.72
C ILE A 59 0.09 9.81 -20.96
N VAL A 60 -0.62 9.96 -22.07
CA VAL A 60 -0.15 9.58 -23.40
C VAL A 60 0.94 10.57 -23.83
N LYS A 61 2.20 10.13 -23.98
CA LYS A 61 3.32 10.99 -24.42
C LYS A 61 3.59 10.95 -25.91
N GLN A 62 3.26 9.85 -26.57
CA GLN A 62 3.50 9.68 -28.00
C GLN A 62 2.42 8.82 -28.62
N GLY A 63 2.17 8.97 -29.92
CA GLY A 63 1.28 8.10 -30.69
C GLY A 63 -0.20 8.30 -30.38
N SER A 64 -1.02 7.33 -30.78
CA SER A 64 -2.46 7.37 -30.60
C SER A 64 -3.01 6.04 -30.11
N LEU A 65 -3.87 6.05 -29.08
CA LEU A 65 -4.43 4.83 -28.48
C LEU A 65 -5.94 4.74 -28.69
N SER A 66 -6.44 3.59 -29.15
CA SER A 66 -7.89 3.41 -29.30
C SER A 66 -8.58 3.18 -27.96
N ILE A 67 -9.61 3.98 -27.67
CA ILE A 67 -10.47 3.83 -26.49
C ILE A 67 -11.14 2.44 -26.48
N LYS A 68 -11.54 1.93 -27.65
CA LYS A 68 -12.10 0.58 -27.80
C LYS A 68 -11.07 -0.50 -27.44
N ARG A 69 -9.81 -0.31 -27.85
CA ARG A 69 -8.71 -1.23 -27.52
C ARG A 69 -8.43 -1.24 -26.02
N ILE A 70 -8.40 -0.07 -25.36
CA ILE A 70 -8.27 0.04 -23.91
C ILE A 70 -9.37 -0.76 -23.21
N ARG A 71 -10.63 -0.59 -23.61
CA ARG A 71 -11.76 -1.33 -23.03
C ARG A 71 -11.61 -2.85 -23.18
N SER A 72 -11.17 -3.30 -24.37
CA SER A 72 -10.89 -4.73 -24.63
C SER A 72 -9.78 -5.25 -23.72
N ILE A 73 -8.64 -4.54 -23.63
CA ILE A 73 -7.51 -4.91 -22.78
C ILE A 73 -7.92 -4.99 -21.31
N LEU A 74 -8.66 -4.01 -20.81
CA LEU A 74 -9.14 -4.01 -19.41
C LEU A 74 -10.05 -5.22 -19.13
N LEU A 75 -10.93 -5.59 -20.05
CA LEU A 75 -11.76 -6.78 -19.89
C LEU A 75 -10.90 -8.06 -19.84
N THR A 76 -9.93 -8.20 -20.75
CA THR A 76 -9.00 -9.34 -20.73
C THR A 76 -8.17 -9.40 -19.44
N LEU A 77 -7.74 -8.26 -18.90
CA LEU A 77 -7.05 -8.19 -17.60
C LEU A 77 -7.96 -8.68 -16.46
N ILE A 78 -9.23 -8.26 -16.46
CA ILE A 78 -10.21 -8.70 -15.46
C ILE A 78 -10.49 -10.22 -15.58
N GLU A 79 -10.48 -10.77 -16.79
CA GLU A 79 -10.61 -12.21 -17.02
C GLU A 79 -9.40 -12.97 -16.47
N GLN A 80 -8.18 -12.48 -16.75
CA GLN A 80 -6.91 -13.12 -16.37
C GLN A 80 -6.55 -12.96 -14.89
N HIS A 81 -6.97 -11.88 -14.25
CA HIS A 81 -6.66 -11.55 -12.86
C HIS A 81 -7.93 -11.48 -12.02
N SER A 82 -8.26 -12.60 -11.37
CA SER A 82 -9.57 -12.76 -10.72
C SER A 82 -9.84 -11.73 -9.62
N VAL A 83 -8.80 -11.22 -8.96
CA VAL A 83 -8.92 -10.23 -7.88
C VAL A 83 -9.62 -8.94 -8.32
N LEU A 84 -9.50 -8.55 -9.60
CA LEU A 84 -10.10 -7.33 -10.16
C LEU A 84 -11.63 -7.45 -10.32
N ARG A 85 -12.19 -8.63 -10.05
CA ARG A 85 -13.62 -8.95 -10.07
C ARG A 85 -14.01 -9.82 -8.87
N THR A 86 -13.23 -9.78 -7.79
CA THR A 86 -13.53 -10.52 -6.56
C THR A 86 -14.35 -9.64 -5.63
N ALA A 87 -15.55 -10.09 -5.30
CA ALA A 87 -16.37 -9.51 -4.26
C ALA A 87 -15.84 -9.88 -2.87
N VAL A 88 -15.82 -8.95 -1.92
CA VAL A 88 -15.49 -9.24 -0.51
C VAL A 88 -16.62 -8.76 0.39
N ARG A 89 -17.20 -9.65 1.18
CA ARG A 89 -18.36 -9.34 2.02
C ARG A 89 -18.44 -10.25 3.24
N PHE A 90 -19.14 -9.80 4.27
CA PHE A 90 -19.46 -10.63 5.43
C PHE A 90 -20.51 -11.70 5.09
N ASN A 91 -20.23 -12.94 5.49
CA ASN A 91 -21.15 -14.07 5.42
C ASN A 91 -21.74 -14.36 6.81
N PRO A 92 -23.03 -14.07 7.05
CA PRO A 92 -23.66 -14.30 8.35
C PRO A 92 -23.73 -15.77 8.78
N GLN A 93 -23.66 -16.72 7.85
CA GLN A 93 -23.76 -18.15 8.15
C GLN A 93 -22.45 -18.70 8.73
N SER A 94 -21.31 -18.30 8.16
CA SER A 94 -19.98 -18.67 8.64
C SER A 94 -19.42 -17.70 9.68
N ASN A 95 -20.04 -16.53 9.84
CA ASN A 95 -19.56 -15.43 10.67
C ASN A 95 -18.13 -14.98 10.28
N GLN A 96 -17.87 -14.96 8.97
CA GLN A 96 -16.56 -14.64 8.39
C GLN A 96 -16.71 -13.65 7.23
N ILE A 97 -15.65 -12.88 6.99
CA ILE A 97 -15.53 -12.09 5.77
C ILE A 97 -14.95 -13.01 4.69
N GLU A 98 -15.70 -13.18 3.61
CA GLU A 98 -15.40 -14.11 2.52
C GLU A 98 -15.21 -13.34 1.22
N GLN A 99 -14.46 -13.96 0.30
CA GLN A 99 -14.23 -13.47 -1.03
C GLN A 99 -14.91 -14.38 -2.06
N TYR A 100 -15.54 -13.79 -3.08
CA TYR A 100 -16.29 -14.47 -4.13
C TYR A 100 -15.88 -13.95 -5.51
N ILE A 101 -15.25 -14.80 -6.30
CA ILE A 101 -14.90 -14.53 -7.70
C ILE A 101 -16.17 -14.35 -8.53
N GLN A 102 -16.37 -13.16 -9.09
CA GLN A 102 -17.48 -12.87 -10.00
C GLN A 102 -17.14 -13.24 -11.45
N ALA A 103 -18.15 -13.28 -12.32
CA ALA A 103 -17.95 -13.37 -13.76
C ALA A 103 -17.29 -12.10 -14.31
N ALA A 104 -16.40 -12.26 -15.29
CA ALA A 104 -15.81 -11.13 -16.00
C ALA A 104 -16.83 -10.58 -17.02
N THR A 105 -17.42 -9.43 -16.70
CA THR A 105 -18.37 -8.75 -17.58
C THR A 105 -18.03 -7.27 -17.65
N HIS A 106 -18.55 -6.55 -18.65
CA HIS A 106 -18.39 -5.10 -18.74
C HIS A 106 -19.05 -4.33 -17.58
N GLU A 107 -19.88 -4.97 -16.78
CA GLU A 107 -20.57 -4.34 -15.63
C GLU A 107 -19.74 -4.38 -14.35
N ILE A 108 -18.67 -5.17 -14.33
CA ILE A 108 -17.81 -5.39 -13.15
C ILE A 108 -16.79 -4.28 -12.93
N TYR A 109 -16.66 -3.33 -13.86
CA TYR A 109 -15.82 -2.15 -13.73
C TYR A 109 -16.52 -0.92 -14.33
N SER A 110 -16.14 0.27 -13.86
CA SER A 110 -16.68 1.53 -14.40
C SER A 110 -15.80 2.07 -15.51
N PHE A 111 -16.41 2.55 -16.60
CA PHE A 111 -15.70 3.25 -17.67
C PHE A 111 -16.36 4.60 -17.93
N GLN A 112 -15.59 5.68 -17.81
CA GLN A 112 -16.02 7.06 -18.03
C GLN A 112 -15.17 7.73 -19.09
N HIS A 113 -15.73 8.73 -19.75
CA HIS A 113 -15.07 9.46 -20.82
C HIS A 113 -15.50 10.93 -20.76
N SER A 114 -14.53 11.81 -20.48
CA SER A 114 -14.69 13.25 -20.45
C SER A 114 -13.87 13.91 -21.56
N HIS A 115 -14.34 15.06 -22.04
CA HIS A 115 -13.75 15.87 -23.10
C HIS A 115 -13.62 17.32 -22.62
N GLY A 116 -12.73 18.09 -23.23
CA GLY A 116 -12.64 19.54 -23.00
C GLY A 116 -12.01 19.96 -21.66
N ILE A 117 -11.24 19.07 -21.02
CA ILE A 117 -10.49 19.42 -19.79
C ILE A 117 -9.20 20.15 -20.19
N SER A 118 -9.31 21.48 -20.28
CA SER A 118 -8.27 22.32 -20.88
C SER A 118 -7.29 22.87 -19.84
N THR A 119 -7.77 23.20 -18.64
CA THR A 119 -6.95 23.82 -17.59
C THR A 119 -6.34 22.79 -16.63
N SER A 120 -5.20 23.12 -16.01
CA SER A 120 -4.61 22.28 -14.96
C SER A 120 -5.54 22.16 -13.75
N GLU A 121 -6.22 23.25 -13.36
CA GLU A 121 -7.13 23.24 -12.21
C GLU A 121 -8.33 22.29 -12.40
N GLU A 122 -8.92 22.25 -13.60
CA GLU A 122 -9.99 21.30 -13.92
C GLU A 122 -9.48 19.86 -13.87
N LEU A 123 -8.27 19.62 -14.36
CA LEU A 123 -7.63 18.31 -14.30
C LEU A 123 -7.38 17.89 -12.85
N ASP A 124 -6.82 18.78 -12.02
CA ASP A 124 -6.53 18.50 -10.62
C ASP A 124 -7.81 18.22 -9.82
N ARG A 125 -8.88 18.97 -10.07
CA ARG A 125 -10.20 18.71 -9.49
C ARG A 125 -10.76 17.35 -9.91
N LEU A 126 -10.59 16.97 -11.18
CA LEU A 126 -11.02 15.67 -11.69
C LEU A 126 -10.21 14.53 -11.06
N LEU A 127 -8.88 14.63 -11.04
CA LEU A 127 -8.01 13.62 -10.44
C LEU A 127 -8.25 13.48 -8.94
N THR A 128 -8.46 14.59 -8.22
CA THR A 128 -8.86 14.57 -6.80
C THR A 128 -10.17 13.84 -6.60
N LYS A 129 -11.17 14.11 -7.46
CA LYS A 129 -12.44 13.39 -7.42
C LYS A 129 -12.26 11.90 -7.68
N GLU A 130 -11.44 11.52 -8.66
CA GLU A 130 -11.12 10.12 -8.97
C GLU A 130 -10.31 9.42 -7.88
N SER A 131 -9.52 10.16 -7.09
CA SER A 131 -8.69 9.62 -6.02
C SER A 131 -9.45 9.41 -4.71
N ILE A 132 -10.46 10.22 -4.39
CA ILE A 132 -11.18 10.10 -3.10
C ILE A 132 -12.64 9.67 -3.25
N GLY A 133 -13.21 9.75 -4.45
CA GLY A 133 -14.64 9.54 -4.64
C GLY A 133 -15.09 8.12 -4.34
N LYS A 134 -16.29 7.99 -3.78
CA LYS A 134 -16.88 6.69 -3.43
C LYS A 134 -17.51 6.02 -4.66
N PHE A 135 -16.67 5.42 -5.52
CA PHE A 135 -17.11 4.80 -6.78
C PHE A 135 -17.26 3.28 -6.73
N PHE A 136 -16.60 2.63 -5.77
CA PHE A 136 -16.45 1.18 -5.75
C PHE A 136 -17.53 0.52 -4.92
N ASP A 137 -17.98 -0.63 -5.41
CA ASP A 137 -18.85 -1.56 -4.70
C ASP A 137 -18.09 -2.89 -4.61
N PHE A 138 -17.12 -2.94 -3.71
CA PHE A 138 -16.24 -4.09 -3.53
C PHE A 138 -17.01 -5.32 -3.02
N GLU A 139 -18.20 -5.16 -2.44
CA GLU A 139 -19.06 -6.28 -2.07
C GLU A 139 -19.72 -6.96 -3.28
N LYS A 140 -19.74 -6.27 -4.42
CA LYS A 140 -20.14 -6.81 -5.74
C LYS A 140 -18.95 -7.04 -6.67
N GLY A 141 -17.72 -6.90 -6.19
CA GLY A 141 -16.50 -7.09 -6.99
C GLY A 141 -16.18 -5.93 -7.93
N LYS A 142 -16.82 -4.78 -7.76
CA LYS A 142 -16.54 -3.57 -8.56
C LYS A 142 -15.40 -2.78 -7.92
N VAL A 143 -14.16 -3.14 -8.27
CA VAL A 143 -12.93 -2.61 -7.65
C VAL A 143 -12.02 -1.86 -8.63
N LEU A 144 -12.45 -1.71 -9.89
CA LEU A 144 -11.70 -1.03 -10.94
C LEU A 144 -12.58 0.01 -11.65
N ARG A 145 -11.98 1.16 -11.92
CA ARG A 145 -12.56 2.25 -12.69
C ARG A 145 -11.52 2.83 -13.64
N CYS A 146 -11.94 3.08 -14.86
CA CYS A 146 -11.15 3.74 -15.88
C CYS A 146 -11.88 5.01 -16.32
N HIS A 147 -11.20 6.15 -16.24
CA HIS A 147 -11.70 7.44 -16.70
C HIS A 147 -10.74 7.98 -17.77
N ILE A 148 -11.24 8.04 -19.00
CA ILE A 148 -10.57 8.65 -20.14
C ILE A 148 -10.83 10.15 -20.13
N VAL A 149 -9.75 10.95 -20.14
CA VAL A 149 -9.83 12.41 -20.16
C VAL A 149 -9.11 12.92 -21.39
N GLN A 150 -9.87 13.40 -22.35
CA GLN A 150 -9.32 14.07 -23.53
C GLN A 150 -9.12 15.55 -23.24
N ARG A 151 -7.87 16.01 -23.40
CA ARG A 151 -7.46 17.39 -23.03
C ARG A 151 -7.59 18.39 -24.16
N GLN A 152 -7.50 17.94 -25.42
CA GLN A 152 -7.70 18.80 -26.57
C GLN A 152 -9.18 18.83 -26.98
N ASP A 153 -9.66 20.02 -27.32
CA ASP A 153 -11.02 20.28 -27.81
C ASP A 153 -11.11 20.08 -29.33
N ASP A 154 -10.27 19.19 -29.88
CA ASP A 154 -10.14 19.07 -31.31
C ASP A 154 -11.41 18.38 -31.85
N ASN A 155 -12.23 19.15 -32.57
CA ASN A 155 -13.45 18.72 -33.25
C ASN A 155 -13.25 17.54 -34.23
N ASN A 156 -12.01 17.04 -34.36
CA ASN A 156 -11.60 15.87 -35.13
C ASN A 156 -11.51 14.56 -34.30
N ASN A 157 -11.81 14.57 -32.98
CA ASN A 157 -11.81 13.38 -32.12
C ASN A 157 -12.98 12.39 -32.37
N ALA A 158 -13.57 12.39 -33.56
CA ALA A 158 -14.62 11.45 -33.97
C ALA A 158 -14.11 9.99 -34.10
N ASP A 159 -12.79 9.78 -34.13
CA ASP A 159 -12.17 8.48 -34.42
C ASP A 159 -12.01 7.57 -33.18
N GLY A 160 -12.31 8.08 -31.98
CA GLY A 160 -12.23 7.31 -30.73
C GLY A 160 -10.80 6.94 -30.31
N LEU A 161 -9.86 7.85 -30.59
CA LEU A 161 -8.43 7.74 -30.27
C LEU A 161 -8.04 8.76 -29.18
N LEU A 162 -7.04 8.40 -28.39
CA LEU A 162 -6.33 9.28 -27.46
C LEU A 162 -5.01 9.70 -28.07
N TYR A 163 -4.63 10.95 -27.86
CA TYR A 163 -3.41 11.56 -28.40
C TYR A 163 -2.52 12.11 -27.29
N GLU A 164 -1.41 12.71 -27.67
CA GLU A 164 -0.46 13.32 -26.74
C GLU A 164 -1.15 14.27 -25.74
N ASN A 165 -0.82 14.12 -24.46
CA ASN A 165 -1.41 14.79 -23.29
C ASN A 165 -2.79 14.31 -22.84
N ASP A 166 -3.46 13.42 -23.58
CA ASP A 166 -4.66 12.76 -23.05
C ASP A 166 -4.30 11.84 -21.88
N ILE A 167 -5.27 11.65 -20.98
CA ILE A 167 -5.05 10.97 -19.71
C ILE A 167 -5.94 9.74 -19.58
N ILE A 168 -5.35 8.66 -19.09
CA ILE A 168 -6.05 7.46 -18.64
C ILE A 168 -5.92 7.43 -17.11
N ALA A 169 -6.98 7.82 -16.41
CA ALA A 169 -7.05 7.74 -14.96
C ALA A 169 -7.62 6.36 -14.55
N LEU A 170 -6.75 5.50 -14.02
CA LEU A 170 -7.14 4.19 -13.49
C LEU A 170 -7.24 4.28 -11.97
N SER A 171 -8.45 4.07 -11.45
CA SER A 171 -8.69 3.99 -10.01
C SER A 171 -8.96 2.55 -9.61
N PHE A 172 -8.33 2.10 -8.53
CA PHE A 172 -8.50 0.78 -7.93
C PHE A 172 -8.93 0.91 -6.48
N HIS A 173 -9.75 -0.01 -6.00
CA HIS A 173 -9.95 -0.17 -4.56
C HIS A 173 -8.81 -1.00 -3.96
N HIS A 174 -8.21 -0.51 -2.86
CA HIS A 174 -7.04 -1.08 -2.20
C HIS A 174 -7.28 -2.50 -1.67
N ILE A 175 -8.54 -2.95 -1.55
CA ILE A 175 -8.90 -4.34 -1.23
C ILE A 175 -8.43 -5.36 -2.29
N ALA A 176 -8.16 -4.90 -3.52
CA ALA A 176 -7.79 -5.73 -4.66
C ALA A 176 -6.46 -5.33 -5.31
N PHE A 177 -5.82 -4.25 -4.84
CA PHE A 177 -4.65 -3.67 -5.49
C PHE A 177 -3.71 -3.05 -4.45
N ASP A 178 -2.41 -3.14 -4.70
CA ASP A 178 -1.35 -2.48 -3.91
C ASP A 178 -0.27 -1.90 -4.85
N ASN A 179 0.75 -1.26 -4.29
CA ASN A 179 1.78 -0.57 -5.09
C ASN A 179 2.58 -1.52 -5.97
N SER A 180 2.85 -2.73 -5.46
CA SER A 180 3.55 -3.76 -6.23
C SER A 180 2.70 -4.30 -7.39
N SER A 181 1.37 -4.22 -7.28
CA SER A 181 0.45 -4.60 -8.36
C SER A 181 0.54 -3.68 -9.57
N LEU A 182 1.01 -2.43 -9.42
CA LEU A 182 1.14 -1.49 -10.54
C LEU A 182 2.04 -2.03 -11.64
N MET A 183 3.24 -2.52 -11.29
CA MET A 183 4.17 -3.05 -12.28
C MET A 183 3.64 -4.34 -12.94
N ALA A 184 2.97 -5.20 -12.17
CA ALA A 184 2.30 -6.39 -12.70
C ALA A 184 1.18 -6.05 -13.68
N PHE A 185 0.31 -5.09 -13.32
CA PHE A 185 -0.78 -4.60 -14.14
C PHE A 185 -0.27 -4.01 -15.45
N ILE A 186 0.72 -3.13 -15.38
CA ILE A 186 1.34 -2.50 -16.54
C ILE A 186 1.98 -3.53 -17.48
N LYS A 187 2.70 -4.51 -16.91
CA LYS A 187 3.30 -5.60 -17.69
C LYS A 187 2.24 -6.42 -18.42
N ALA A 188 1.16 -6.79 -17.74
CA ALA A 188 0.05 -7.53 -18.32
C ALA A 188 -0.69 -6.70 -19.40
N PHE A 189 -0.95 -5.42 -19.12
CA PHE A 189 -1.55 -4.49 -20.09
C PHE A 189 -0.74 -4.46 -21.39
N LYS A 190 0.59 -4.30 -21.30
CA LYS A 190 1.48 -4.30 -22.47
C LYS A 190 1.47 -5.63 -23.22
N GLN A 191 1.48 -6.75 -22.51
CA GLN A 191 1.46 -8.07 -23.13
C GLN A 191 0.17 -8.30 -23.92
N ILE A 192 -0.98 -7.90 -23.37
CA ILE A 192 -2.28 -8.02 -24.04
C ILE A 192 -2.36 -7.05 -25.21
N ASP A 193 -1.84 -5.82 -25.08
CA ASP A 193 -1.84 -4.87 -26.18
C ASP A 193 -1.02 -5.36 -27.38
N LEU A 194 0.13 -5.99 -27.13
CA LEU A 194 0.99 -6.58 -28.17
C LEU A 194 0.43 -7.87 -28.78
N ALA A 195 -0.35 -8.63 -28.01
CA ALA A 195 -1.03 -9.82 -28.51
C ALA A 195 -2.31 -9.38 -29.24
N ASN A 196 -2.46 -9.71 -30.53
CA ASN A 196 -3.67 -9.43 -31.30
C ASN A 196 -4.87 -10.30 -30.88
N GLU A 197 -5.28 -10.18 -29.62
CA GLU A 197 -6.43 -10.85 -28.97
C GLU A 197 -6.33 -12.37 -29.01
N GLN A 198 -5.57 -12.93 -28.05
CA GLN A 198 -5.74 -14.25 -27.40
C GLN A 198 -4.37 -14.71 -26.90
N GLN A 199 -4.03 -14.36 -25.66
CA GLN A 199 -3.07 -15.16 -24.90
C GLN A 199 -3.85 -16.19 -24.08
N PRO A 200 -3.46 -17.47 -24.11
CA PRO A 200 -4.07 -18.47 -23.25
C PRO A 200 -3.87 -18.06 -21.80
N ILE A 201 -4.93 -18.16 -20.99
CA ILE A 201 -4.84 -17.98 -19.54
C ILE A 201 -3.92 -19.10 -19.03
N LEU A 202 -2.68 -18.74 -18.72
CA LEU A 202 -1.78 -19.69 -18.05
C LEU A 202 -2.41 -20.02 -16.70
N SER A 203 -2.42 -21.30 -16.33
CA SER A 203 -2.83 -21.75 -15.00
C SER A 203 -1.78 -21.31 -13.99
N VAL A 204 -1.86 -20.05 -13.56
CA VAL A 204 -1.01 -19.43 -12.56
C VAL A 204 -1.82 -19.23 -11.28
N PRO A 205 -1.19 -19.33 -10.09
CA PRO A 205 -1.86 -19.01 -8.84
C PRO A 205 -2.53 -17.64 -8.90
N GLN A 206 -3.73 -17.55 -8.35
CA GLN A 206 -4.55 -16.35 -8.25
C GLN A 206 -4.55 -15.83 -6.80
N TYR A 207 -5.07 -14.62 -6.59
CA TYR A 207 -5.09 -14.03 -5.24
C TYR A 207 -5.89 -14.87 -4.22
N ILE A 208 -6.91 -15.61 -4.66
CA ILE A 208 -7.65 -16.54 -3.78
C ILE A 208 -6.74 -17.64 -3.22
N ASP A 209 -5.76 -18.11 -4.00
CA ASP A 209 -4.77 -19.09 -3.56
C ASP A 209 -3.88 -18.52 -2.48
N PHE A 210 -3.61 -17.20 -2.52
CA PHE A 210 -2.83 -16.53 -1.48
C PHE A 210 -3.62 -16.51 -0.17
N ALA A 211 -4.91 -16.20 -0.20
CA ALA A 211 -5.75 -16.24 1.00
C ALA A 211 -5.84 -17.64 1.63
N LEU A 212 -5.95 -18.68 0.79
CA LEU A 212 -5.92 -20.08 1.26
C LEU A 212 -4.57 -20.46 1.87
N TYR A 213 -3.47 -20.04 1.22
CA TYR A 213 -2.12 -20.24 1.72
C TYR A 213 -1.87 -19.52 3.06
N GLU A 214 -2.35 -18.28 3.19
CA GLU A 214 -2.24 -17.48 4.40
C GLU A 214 -3.00 -18.13 5.58
N GLN A 215 -4.19 -18.68 5.33
CA GLN A 215 -4.95 -19.44 6.32
C GLN A 215 -4.25 -20.73 6.73
N ALA A 216 -3.68 -21.46 5.77
CA ALA A 216 -2.92 -22.68 6.04
C ALA A 216 -1.67 -22.40 6.91
N LEU A 217 -0.96 -21.29 6.64
CA LEU A 217 0.16 -20.84 7.47
C LEU A 217 -0.28 -20.52 8.90
N LEU A 218 -1.44 -19.88 9.07
CA LEU A 218 -1.93 -19.52 10.39
C LEU A 218 -2.40 -20.75 11.19
N ALA A 219 -3.01 -21.72 10.52
CA ALA A 219 -3.51 -22.96 11.12
C ALA A 219 -2.39 -23.92 11.56
N ASP A 220 -1.14 -23.67 11.15
CA ASP A 220 0.01 -24.48 11.54
C ASP A 220 0.29 -24.35 13.06
N THR A 221 0.07 -25.46 13.77
CA THR A 221 0.24 -25.57 15.23
C THR A 221 1.64 -26.02 15.64
N ASN A 222 2.55 -26.29 14.69
CA ASN A 222 3.90 -26.73 15.03
C ASN A 222 4.69 -25.60 15.71
N ILE A 223 5.27 -25.87 16.89
CA ILE A 223 6.00 -24.86 17.67
C ILE A 223 7.19 -24.23 16.93
N ASP A 224 7.80 -24.99 16.02
CA ASP A 224 8.94 -24.56 15.22
C ASP A 224 8.52 -23.94 13.88
N SER A 225 7.21 -23.85 13.61
CA SER A 225 6.69 -23.18 12.42
C SER A 225 7.07 -21.71 12.40
N LYS A 226 7.23 -21.18 11.18
CA LYS A 226 7.49 -19.75 10.95
C LYS A 226 6.43 -18.87 11.64
N MET A 227 5.17 -19.29 11.61
CA MET A 227 4.07 -18.57 12.23
C MET A 227 4.19 -18.51 13.77
N ASN A 228 4.52 -19.63 14.43
CA ASN A 228 4.66 -19.65 15.88
C ASN A 228 5.90 -18.90 16.38
N LYS A 229 6.99 -18.91 15.60
CA LYS A 229 8.15 -18.04 15.85
C LYS A 229 7.77 -16.56 15.75
N ALA A 230 7.02 -16.17 14.71
CA ALA A 230 6.51 -14.82 14.57
C ALA A 230 5.60 -14.41 15.73
N ARG A 231 4.65 -15.25 16.14
CA ARG A 231 3.79 -14.98 17.32
C ARG A 231 4.62 -14.72 18.58
N ARG A 232 5.66 -15.52 18.83
CA ARG A 232 6.53 -15.34 20.00
C ARG A 232 7.32 -14.03 19.92
N TYR A 233 7.89 -13.73 18.75
CA TYR A 233 8.62 -12.48 18.52
C TYR A 233 7.73 -11.27 18.79
N TRP A 234 6.57 -11.20 18.14
CA TRP A 234 5.64 -10.07 18.27
C TRP A 234 5.10 -9.93 19.69
N SER A 235 4.78 -11.06 20.35
CA SER A 235 4.35 -11.05 21.75
C SER A 235 5.42 -10.50 22.69
N ASN A 236 6.69 -10.85 22.45
CA ASN A 236 7.80 -10.31 23.23
C ASN A 236 8.04 -8.82 22.95
N LEU A 237 8.04 -8.42 21.66
CA LEU A 237 8.28 -7.03 21.26
C LEU A 237 7.20 -6.10 21.82
N MET A 238 5.94 -6.52 21.77
CA MET A 238 4.79 -5.72 22.20
C MET A 238 4.42 -5.90 23.67
N ASN A 239 5.17 -6.72 24.43
CA ASN A 239 4.89 -6.96 25.84
C ASN A 239 4.91 -5.65 26.64
N GLY A 240 3.83 -5.37 27.36
CA GLY A 240 3.71 -4.16 28.19
C GLY A 240 3.71 -2.86 27.39
N TYR A 241 3.45 -2.90 26.07
CA TYR A 241 3.18 -1.68 25.31
C TYR A 241 1.80 -1.15 25.70
N ASP A 242 1.72 0.13 26.03
CA ASP A 242 0.46 0.79 26.35
C ASP A 242 -0.14 1.39 25.07
N TRP A 243 -1.11 0.66 24.49
CA TRP A 243 -1.81 1.05 23.28
C TRP A 243 -2.69 2.30 23.46
N ASN A 244 -2.96 2.76 24.68
CA ASN A 244 -3.73 3.97 24.91
C ASN A 244 -2.84 5.24 24.98
N ARG A 245 -1.51 5.10 25.15
CA ARG A 245 -0.54 6.22 25.08
C ARG A 245 -0.47 6.91 23.73
N ILE A 246 -0.99 6.23 22.71
CA ILE A 246 -1.10 6.59 21.29
C ILE A 246 -1.69 8.01 21.04
N GLN A 247 -2.41 8.60 22.01
CA GLN A 247 -3.22 9.82 21.82
C GLN A 247 -2.48 11.16 22.03
N ASP A 248 -1.23 11.16 22.49
CA ASP A 248 -0.55 12.41 22.88
C ASP A 248 0.65 12.80 21.97
N LEU A 249 0.92 12.06 20.88
CA LEU A 249 2.00 12.40 19.93
C LEU A 249 1.74 13.71 19.16
N VAL A 250 0.48 14.10 19.00
CA VAL A 250 0.06 15.37 18.38
C VAL A 250 -1.16 15.90 19.15
N PRO A 251 -1.19 17.18 19.57
CA PRO A 251 -2.34 17.76 20.26
C PRO A 251 -3.61 17.65 19.41
N HIS A 252 -4.49 16.71 19.72
CA HIS A 252 -5.78 16.55 19.07
C HIS A 252 -6.91 17.18 19.91
N GLU A 253 -7.71 18.05 19.31
CA GLU A 253 -8.79 18.77 20.00
C GLU A 253 -9.98 17.86 20.40
N ASN A 254 -10.18 16.70 19.75
CA ASN A 254 -11.31 15.80 20.02
C ASN A 254 -10.88 14.36 20.27
N LYS A 255 -10.87 13.97 21.55
CA LYS A 255 -10.44 12.65 22.06
C LYS A 255 -11.54 11.57 22.07
N THR A 256 -12.76 11.85 21.58
CA THR A 256 -13.96 11.05 21.94
C THR A 256 -14.61 10.26 20.81
N ASP A 257 -14.30 10.52 19.54
CA ASP A 257 -15.01 9.87 18.44
C ASP A 257 -14.29 8.58 17.99
N GLN A 258 -14.96 7.43 18.15
CA GLN A 258 -14.50 6.14 17.62
C GLN A 258 -14.44 6.12 16.07
N ILE A 259 -15.11 7.07 15.42
CA ILE A 259 -15.20 7.23 13.98
C ILE A 259 -14.16 8.26 13.54
N ARG A 260 -13.21 7.85 12.70
CA ARG A 260 -12.23 8.78 12.13
C ARG A 260 -12.90 9.52 10.98
N SER A 261 -12.74 10.85 10.95
CA SER A 261 -13.29 11.63 9.83
C SER A 261 -12.67 11.23 8.49
N GLY A 262 -11.46 10.64 8.50
CA GLY A 262 -10.72 10.30 7.30
C GLY A 262 -10.21 11.49 6.52
N ARG A 263 -10.55 12.73 6.89
CA ARG A 263 -10.00 13.96 6.28
C ARG A 263 -8.57 14.19 6.76
N ALA A 264 -7.71 14.66 5.87
CA ALA A 264 -6.31 14.88 6.15
C ALA A 264 -5.78 16.16 5.50
N TYR A 265 -4.73 16.71 6.12
CA TYR A 265 -3.84 17.70 5.52
C TYR A 265 -2.51 17.04 5.24
N SER A 266 -1.86 17.48 4.17
CA SER A 266 -0.62 16.90 3.68
C SER A 266 0.42 17.97 3.42
N THR A 267 1.68 17.68 3.70
CA THR A 267 2.79 18.62 3.49
C THR A 267 4.01 17.87 2.99
N ALA A 268 4.50 18.30 1.83
CA ALA A 268 5.68 17.72 1.20
C ALA A 268 6.88 18.65 1.42
N PHE A 269 8.05 18.03 1.60
CA PHE A 269 9.33 18.73 1.52
C PHE A 269 10.30 17.92 0.67
N SER A 270 11.28 18.64 0.13
CA SER A 270 12.29 18.11 -0.76
C SER A 270 13.66 18.37 -0.17
N PHE A 271 14.54 17.40 -0.30
CA PHE A 271 15.94 17.57 0.02
C PHE A 271 16.69 17.98 -1.24
N ASP A 272 17.61 18.93 -1.09
CA ASP A 272 18.55 19.27 -2.16
C ASP A 272 19.39 18.02 -2.53
N GLN A 273 19.78 17.91 -3.79
CA GLN A 273 20.47 16.72 -4.32
C GLN A 273 21.75 16.37 -3.55
N ASN A 274 22.50 17.38 -3.08
CA ASN A 274 23.70 17.19 -2.27
C ASN A 274 23.41 16.49 -0.92
N ILE A 275 22.27 16.78 -0.30
CA ILE A 275 21.83 16.10 0.94
C ILE A 275 21.49 14.65 0.62
N VAL A 276 20.73 14.42 -0.45
CA VAL A 276 20.35 13.07 -0.89
C VAL A 276 21.60 12.23 -1.20
N ASP A 277 22.56 12.78 -1.95
CA ASP A 277 23.82 12.11 -2.26
C ASP A 277 24.63 11.80 -1.00
N ALA A 278 24.66 12.72 -0.04
CA ALA A 278 25.31 12.52 1.26
C ALA A 278 24.63 11.40 2.07
N MET A 279 23.29 11.35 2.10
CA MET A 279 22.53 10.29 2.76
C MET A 279 22.79 8.92 2.11
N ILE A 280 22.78 8.85 0.77
CA ILE A 280 23.08 7.62 0.03
C ILE A 280 24.51 7.16 0.31
N SER A 281 25.48 8.07 0.26
CA SER A 281 26.89 7.78 0.56
C SER A 281 27.07 7.31 2.00
N PHE A 282 26.41 7.97 2.96
CA PHE A 282 26.43 7.59 4.37
C PHE A 282 25.82 6.20 4.59
N ALA A 283 24.66 5.94 4.00
CA ALA A 283 24.00 4.64 4.08
C ALA A 283 24.88 3.54 3.49
N SER A 284 25.44 3.77 2.30
CA SER A 284 26.34 2.82 1.65
C SER A 284 27.60 2.54 2.47
N SER A 285 28.27 3.60 2.97
CA SER A 285 29.51 3.48 3.75
C SER A 285 29.33 2.73 5.07
N ASN A 286 28.12 2.76 5.63
CA ASN A 286 27.78 2.10 6.90
C ASN A 286 26.97 0.80 6.73
N ASN A 287 26.83 0.29 5.51
CA ASN A 287 26.02 -0.89 5.17
C ASN A 287 24.56 -0.79 5.66
N LEU A 288 23.97 0.40 5.54
CA LEU A 288 22.59 0.69 5.91
C LEU A 288 21.70 0.73 4.67
N THR A 289 20.41 0.45 4.87
CA THR A 289 19.39 0.75 3.86
C THR A 289 18.92 2.21 4.02
N MET A 290 18.45 2.82 2.93
CA MET A 290 17.80 4.14 3.01
C MET A 290 16.57 4.11 3.92
N PHE A 291 15.80 3.01 3.94
CA PHE A 291 14.70 2.81 4.87
C PHE A 291 15.17 2.94 6.33
N SER A 292 16.21 2.20 6.73
CA SER A 292 16.70 2.21 8.11
C SER A 292 17.25 3.58 8.52
N LEU A 293 17.95 4.26 7.61
CA LEU A 293 18.45 5.63 7.85
C LEU A 293 17.28 6.61 8.04
N SER A 294 16.34 6.63 7.11
CA SER A 294 15.20 7.56 7.16
C SER A 294 14.27 7.28 8.35
N LEU A 295 14.06 6.01 8.71
CA LEU A 295 13.32 5.64 9.92
C LEU A 295 14.05 6.12 11.19
N ALA A 296 15.38 6.08 11.22
CA ALA A 296 16.15 6.63 12.35
C ALA A 296 15.97 8.15 12.50
N CYS A 297 16.04 8.89 11.39
CA CYS A 297 15.71 10.31 11.40
C CYS A 297 14.26 10.53 11.89
N TYR A 298 13.34 9.65 11.51
CA TYR A 298 11.94 9.74 11.93
C TYR A 298 11.74 9.52 13.43
N TYR A 299 12.42 8.52 14.02
CA TYR A 299 12.40 8.34 15.49
C TYR A 299 13.02 9.52 16.22
N ALA A 300 14.15 10.06 15.73
CA ALA A 300 14.77 11.24 16.32
C ALA A 300 13.82 12.43 16.28
N PHE A 301 13.11 12.60 15.16
CA PHE A 301 12.07 13.61 15.00
C PHE A 301 10.92 13.45 15.99
N LEU A 302 10.32 12.26 16.07
CA LEU A 302 9.24 11.97 17.00
C LEU A 302 9.66 12.22 18.46
N TYR A 303 10.86 11.76 18.83
CA TYR A 303 11.38 11.92 20.19
C TYR A 303 11.57 13.38 20.59
N LYS A 304 12.04 14.24 19.66
CA LYS A 304 12.10 15.69 19.89
C LYS A 304 10.69 16.32 19.94
N LEU A 305 9.78 15.89 19.06
CA LEU A 305 8.43 16.46 18.95
C LEU A 305 7.64 16.33 20.27
N ILE A 306 7.79 15.21 20.97
CA ILE A 306 7.13 14.96 22.26
C ILE A 306 7.93 15.47 23.47
N ASN A 307 8.88 16.38 23.25
CA ASN A 307 9.77 16.94 24.29
C ASN A 307 10.49 15.90 25.14
N MET A 308 10.73 14.69 24.60
CA MET A 308 11.38 13.59 25.32
C MET A 308 10.61 13.09 26.56
N ASP A 309 9.32 13.41 26.69
CA ASP A 309 8.48 12.99 27.84
C ASP A 309 8.07 11.50 27.77
N ASP A 310 8.07 10.90 26.58
CA ASP A 310 7.88 9.46 26.36
C ASP A 310 9.09 8.87 25.65
N ASP A 311 9.57 7.74 26.16
CA ASP A 311 10.70 7.02 25.62
C ASP A 311 10.29 5.77 24.84
N ASP A 312 9.06 5.25 24.99
CA ASP A 312 8.61 4.00 24.38
C ASP A 312 7.80 4.24 23.10
N LEU A 313 8.52 4.43 21.99
CA LEU A 313 7.94 4.80 20.70
C LEU A 313 7.60 3.57 19.85
N CYS A 314 6.39 3.55 19.31
CA CYS A 314 5.95 2.53 18.35
C CYS A 314 5.53 3.20 17.03
N VAL A 315 6.22 2.86 15.96
CA VAL A 315 5.98 3.36 14.60
C VAL A 315 5.47 2.20 13.75
N GLY A 316 4.32 2.37 13.11
CA GLY A 316 3.88 1.41 12.12
C GLY A 316 4.61 1.59 10.79
N SER A 317 4.75 0.52 10.03
CA SER A 317 5.24 0.56 8.66
C SER A 317 4.57 -0.53 7.83
N VAL A 318 4.71 -0.44 6.52
CA VAL A 318 4.11 -1.39 5.59
C VAL A 318 5.19 -2.18 4.86
N ILE A 319 4.91 -3.45 4.62
CA ILE A 319 5.76 -4.34 3.85
C ILE A 319 4.94 -5.05 2.77
N ALA A 320 5.52 -5.22 1.58
CA ALA A 320 4.81 -5.79 0.43
C ALA A 320 4.30 -7.23 0.66
N ASN A 321 4.92 -7.99 1.57
CA ASN A 321 4.53 -9.36 1.96
C ASN A 321 4.47 -10.40 0.80
N ARG A 322 5.15 -10.13 -0.32
CA ARG A 322 5.24 -11.03 -1.49
C ARG A 322 6.43 -11.98 -1.32
N THR A 323 6.27 -12.96 -0.43
CA THR A 323 7.37 -13.83 0.03
C THR A 323 7.75 -14.96 -0.93
N LYS A 324 6.87 -15.29 -1.88
CA LYS A 324 7.11 -16.32 -2.92
C LYS A 324 7.28 -15.68 -4.30
N GLN A 325 8.02 -16.34 -5.18
CA GLN A 325 8.32 -15.82 -6.52
C GLN A 325 7.06 -15.60 -7.35
N GLU A 326 6.10 -16.52 -7.23
CA GLU A 326 4.79 -16.49 -7.89
C GLU A 326 3.94 -15.30 -7.45
N MET A 327 4.18 -14.77 -6.25
CA MET A 327 3.47 -13.59 -5.73
C MET A 327 4.03 -12.28 -6.27
N LYS A 328 5.26 -12.22 -6.80
CA LYS A 328 5.89 -10.95 -7.20
C LYS A 328 5.15 -10.26 -8.35
N ASP A 329 4.66 -11.04 -9.31
CA ASP A 329 3.98 -10.55 -10.52
C ASP A 329 2.44 -10.65 -10.42
N MET A 330 1.90 -10.90 -9.22
CA MET A 330 0.46 -11.06 -9.01
C MET A 330 -0.22 -9.71 -8.77
N ILE A 331 -1.41 -9.49 -9.32
CA ILE A 331 -2.25 -8.36 -8.92
C ILE A 331 -3.00 -8.75 -7.65
N GLY A 332 -3.01 -7.88 -6.64
CA GLY A 332 -3.70 -8.13 -5.37
C GLY A 332 -3.21 -7.24 -4.23
N MET A 333 -3.90 -7.29 -3.10
CA MET A 333 -3.52 -6.55 -1.90
C MET A 333 -2.68 -7.41 -0.96
N PHE A 334 -1.35 -7.35 -1.03
CA PHE A 334 -0.51 -8.20 -0.16
C PHE A 334 0.01 -7.46 1.07
N VAL A 335 0.02 -6.12 1.02
CA VAL A 335 0.69 -5.28 2.01
C VAL A 335 0.25 -5.61 3.43
N ASN A 336 1.22 -6.03 4.25
CA ASN A 336 1.03 -6.25 5.67
C ASN A 336 1.54 -5.04 6.46
N LEU A 337 0.83 -4.70 7.53
CA LEU A 337 1.25 -3.67 8.47
C LEU A 337 2.09 -4.32 9.56
N VAL A 338 3.25 -3.74 9.85
CA VAL A 338 4.19 -4.18 10.89
C VAL A 338 4.51 -3.04 11.83
N LEU A 339 5.04 -3.36 13.00
CA LEU A 339 5.35 -2.38 14.03
C LEU A 339 6.85 -2.39 14.32
N TYR A 340 7.37 -1.19 14.50
CA TYR A 340 8.70 -0.94 15.01
C TYR A 340 8.50 -0.32 16.39
N ARG A 341 8.77 -1.08 17.46
CA ARG A 341 8.72 -0.56 18.83
C ARG A 341 10.13 -0.45 19.37
N MET A 342 10.45 0.69 19.96
CA MET A 342 11.76 0.96 20.52
C MET A 342 11.67 1.90 21.70
N LYS A 343 12.46 1.61 22.74
CA LYS A 343 12.72 2.54 23.82
C LYS A 343 13.91 3.44 23.47
N MET A 344 13.66 4.73 23.39
CA MET A 344 14.64 5.79 23.21
C MET A 344 15.32 6.08 24.56
N GLU A 345 16.57 6.55 24.55
CA GLU A 345 17.18 7.07 25.78
C GLU A 345 17.92 8.35 25.41
N ALA A 346 17.78 9.40 26.22
CA ALA A 346 18.26 10.74 25.90
C ALA A 346 19.78 10.82 25.64
N ASN A 347 20.56 9.89 26.19
CA ASN A 347 22.03 9.88 26.05
C ASN A 347 22.54 9.02 24.88
N ASN A 348 21.65 8.37 24.13
CA ASN A 348 22.06 7.53 23.01
C ASN A 348 22.45 8.38 21.79
N SER A 349 23.55 8.01 21.14
CA SER A 349 23.97 8.67 19.90
C SER A 349 23.07 8.29 18.73
N PHE A 350 23.06 9.11 17.69
CA PHE A 350 22.37 8.78 16.45
C PHE A 350 22.91 7.49 15.78
N GLU A 351 24.21 7.23 15.93
CA GLU A 351 24.81 5.97 15.47
C GLU A 351 24.23 4.75 16.21
N TYR A 352 24.02 4.85 17.53
CA TYR A 352 23.38 3.79 18.30
C TYR A 352 21.94 3.57 17.82
N LEU A 353 21.18 4.64 17.61
CA LEU A 353 19.80 4.60 17.11
C LEU A 353 19.71 3.85 15.77
N ILE A 354 20.54 4.19 14.80
CA ILE A 354 20.54 3.54 13.49
C ILE A 354 20.87 2.05 13.60
N ARG A 355 21.90 1.68 14.39
CA ARG A 355 22.27 0.26 14.58
C ARG A 355 21.12 -0.54 15.19
N LYS A 356 20.40 0.05 16.15
CA LYS A 356 19.20 -0.57 16.73
C LYS A 356 18.08 -0.74 15.72
N ILE A 357 17.82 0.29 14.91
CA ILE A 357 16.80 0.21 13.86
C ILE A 357 17.17 -0.83 12.80
N GLN A 358 18.44 -0.96 12.44
CA GLN A 358 18.88 -1.98 11.49
C GLN A 358 18.62 -3.39 12.03
N GLN A 359 18.97 -3.66 13.29
CA GLN A 359 18.68 -4.94 13.94
C GLN A 359 17.16 -5.19 13.99
N LEU A 360 16.39 -4.19 14.45
CA LEU A 360 14.94 -4.26 14.54
C LEU A 360 14.30 -4.51 13.16
N SER A 361 14.80 -3.87 12.11
CA SER A 361 14.31 -4.06 10.73
C SER A 361 14.50 -5.50 10.25
N SER A 362 15.66 -6.11 10.55
CA SER A 362 15.90 -7.52 10.23
C SER A 362 14.92 -8.43 10.96
N ASP A 363 14.74 -8.22 12.27
CA ASP A 363 13.86 -9.03 13.09
C ASP A 363 12.39 -8.89 12.67
N VAL A 364 11.95 -7.66 12.37
CA VAL A 364 10.58 -7.37 11.88
C VAL A 364 10.34 -8.07 10.54
N LEU A 365 11.30 -8.00 9.61
CA LEU A 365 11.18 -8.65 8.28
C LEU A 365 11.14 -10.18 8.38
N GLU A 366 11.93 -10.79 9.27
CA GLU A 366 11.92 -12.25 9.47
C GLU A 366 10.54 -12.75 9.96
N HIS A 367 9.87 -11.94 10.79
CA HIS A 367 8.60 -12.29 11.44
C HIS A 367 7.38 -11.62 10.78
N SER A 368 7.56 -11.00 9.62
CA SER A 368 6.55 -10.17 8.95
C SER A 368 5.37 -10.95 8.36
N CYS A 369 5.44 -12.28 8.38
CA CYS A 369 4.39 -13.15 7.87
C CYS A 369 3.17 -13.22 8.79
N LEU A 370 3.29 -12.80 10.06
CA LEU A 370 2.15 -12.72 10.97
C LEU A 370 1.29 -11.50 10.57
N PRO A 371 0.02 -11.68 10.24
CA PRO A 371 -0.86 -10.56 9.90
C PRO A 371 -1.02 -9.61 11.10
N TYR A 372 -1.07 -8.31 10.82
CA TYR A 372 -1.20 -7.26 11.84
C TYR A 372 -2.27 -7.53 12.90
N GLN A 373 -3.43 -8.03 12.49
CA GLN A 373 -4.56 -8.32 13.38
C GLN A 373 -4.19 -9.36 14.44
N HIS A 374 -3.32 -10.30 14.10
CA HIS A 374 -2.84 -11.29 15.05
C HIS A 374 -1.73 -10.76 15.95
N ILE A 375 -1.00 -9.72 15.53
CA ILE A 375 -0.05 -9.00 16.40
C ILE A 375 -0.84 -8.35 17.53
N ILE A 376 -1.87 -7.56 17.20
CA ILE A 376 -2.67 -6.79 18.17
C ILE A 376 -3.57 -7.67 19.06
N ASN A 377 -4.27 -8.66 18.48
CA ASN A 377 -5.22 -9.51 19.23
C ASN A 377 -4.54 -10.33 20.33
N SER A 378 -3.23 -10.57 20.20
CA SER A 378 -2.46 -11.29 21.23
C SER A 378 -2.14 -10.44 22.46
N GLN A 379 -2.25 -9.11 22.37
CA GLN A 379 -1.79 -8.15 23.38
C GLN A 379 -2.89 -7.24 23.93
N ASP A 380 -3.89 -6.91 23.10
CA ASP A 380 -4.97 -5.99 23.48
C ASP A 380 -6.34 -6.67 23.25
N GLN A 381 -6.88 -7.25 24.32
CA GLN A 381 -8.17 -7.95 24.29
C GLN A 381 -9.38 -6.99 24.21
N GLN A 382 -9.18 -5.67 24.37
CA GLN A 382 -10.26 -4.70 24.42
C GLN A 382 -10.37 -3.87 23.13
N ASN A 383 -9.27 -3.69 22.40
CA ASN A 383 -9.18 -2.81 21.23
C ASN A 383 -8.53 -3.51 20.02
N HIS A 384 -9.18 -4.56 19.51
CA HIS A 384 -8.75 -5.38 18.36
C HIS A 384 -8.55 -4.66 17.01
N GLN A 385 -8.63 -3.33 16.97
CA GLN A 385 -8.78 -2.56 15.73
C GLN A 385 -7.98 -1.25 15.73
N VAL A 386 -7.02 -1.11 16.65
CA VAL A 386 -6.14 0.07 16.74
C VAL A 386 -5.12 0.04 15.61
N LEU A 387 -5.16 1.05 14.75
CA LEU A 387 -4.05 1.42 13.89
C LEU A 387 -2.98 2.14 14.73
N PRO A 388 -1.68 1.98 14.43
CA PRO A 388 -0.64 2.78 15.07
C PRO A 388 -0.92 4.28 14.83
N SER A 389 -0.65 5.13 15.83
CA SER A 389 -0.89 6.59 15.70
C SER A 389 0.01 7.25 14.68
N THR A 390 1.15 6.64 14.38
CA THR A 390 2.06 7.12 13.34
C THR A 390 2.49 5.98 12.43
N LEU A 391 2.60 6.30 11.14
CA LEU A 391 3.23 5.44 10.14
C LEU A 391 4.49 6.06 9.58
N PHE A 392 5.41 5.19 9.18
CA PHE A 392 6.55 5.52 8.35
C PHE A 392 6.58 4.59 7.13
N GLN A 393 6.68 5.17 5.94
CA GLN A 393 6.77 4.45 4.69
C GLN A 393 7.91 5.04 3.87
N TYR A 394 8.73 4.18 3.29
CA TYR A 394 9.77 4.57 2.35
C TYR A 394 9.46 3.92 1.01
N GLU A 395 9.35 4.74 -0.02
CA GLU A 395 9.13 4.28 -1.38
C GLU A 395 10.21 4.79 -2.30
N SER A 396 10.71 3.91 -3.17
CA SER A 396 11.52 4.30 -4.31
C SER A 396 10.60 4.34 -5.52
N LEU A 397 10.27 5.55 -5.99
CA LEU A 397 9.43 5.74 -7.16
C LEU A 397 10.23 5.45 -8.43
N VAL A 398 9.67 4.63 -9.33
CA VAL A 398 10.19 4.44 -10.69
C VAL A 398 9.36 5.32 -11.61
N SER A 399 9.99 6.33 -12.23
CA SER A 399 9.33 7.47 -12.87
C SER A 399 8.91 7.29 -14.34
N SER A 400 9.09 6.11 -14.95
CA SER A 400 8.74 5.96 -16.37
C SER A 400 8.36 4.53 -16.76
N VAL A 401 7.29 4.40 -17.53
CA VAL A 401 6.83 3.14 -18.11
C VAL A 401 6.80 3.28 -19.64
N THR A 402 7.88 2.89 -20.31
CA THR A 402 7.94 2.92 -21.79
C THR A 402 7.24 1.68 -22.38
N ALA A 403 6.18 1.83 -23.17
CA ALA A 403 5.62 0.74 -23.95
C ALA A 403 6.33 0.66 -25.31
N LYS A 404 6.66 -0.56 -25.78
CA LYS A 404 7.54 -0.75 -26.94
C LYS A 404 6.85 -0.65 -28.31
N ASN A 405 5.63 -0.09 -28.38
CA ASN A 405 4.97 0.30 -29.61
C ASN A 405 4.34 1.70 -29.43
N ASN A 406 4.94 2.70 -30.08
CA ASN A 406 4.47 4.08 -30.35
C ASN A 406 3.93 4.96 -29.22
N ILE A 407 3.75 4.47 -27.99
CA ILE A 407 3.13 5.24 -26.89
C ILE A 407 3.93 5.10 -25.60
N GLU A 408 4.53 6.20 -25.17
CA GLU A 408 5.15 6.30 -23.87
C GLU A 408 4.11 6.78 -22.84
N PHE A 409 4.06 6.11 -21.69
CA PHE A 409 3.27 6.59 -20.57
C PHE A 409 4.20 7.15 -19.51
N SER A 410 3.90 8.36 -19.06
CA SER A 410 4.41 8.83 -17.77
C SER A 410 3.27 8.84 -16.78
N THR A 411 3.58 8.49 -15.53
CA THR A 411 2.72 8.92 -14.43
C THR A 411 2.73 10.45 -14.40
N ILE A 412 1.60 11.08 -14.12
CA ILE A 412 1.61 12.51 -13.80
C ILE A 412 2.50 12.67 -12.57
N GLU A 413 3.50 13.55 -12.62
CA GLU A 413 4.29 13.91 -11.44
C GLU A 413 3.33 14.41 -10.36
N GLY A 414 3.17 13.58 -9.34
CA GLY A 414 2.13 13.71 -8.35
C GLY A 414 2.11 12.47 -7.48
N ASN A 415 2.17 12.63 -6.17
CA ASN A 415 2.34 11.53 -5.22
C ASN A 415 1.00 10.84 -4.97
N TYR A 416 0.54 10.08 -5.95
CA TYR A 416 -0.78 9.45 -5.90
C TYR A 416 -0.78 8.04 -5.28
N ILE A 417 0.31 7.63 -4.63
CA ILE A 417 0.40 6.26 -4.11
C ILE A 417 0.50 6.25 -2.58
N LEU A 418 -0.64 5.88 -1.98
CA LEU A 418 -0.98 5.76 -0.55
C LEU A 418 -1.05 7.03 0.30
N ALA A 419 -2.25 7.23 0.86
CA ALA A 419 -2.70 8.30 1.75
C ALA A 419 -2.62 9.69 1.11
N ALA A 420 -3.78 10.32 0.99
CA ALA A 420 -4.01 11.44 0.08
C ALA A 420 -2.95 12.54 0.11
N TYR A 421 -2.64 13.01 -1.09
CA TYR A 421 -1.88 14.23 -1.33
C TYR A 421 -2.60 15.09 -2.36
N PHE A 422 -2.40 16.41 -2.22
CA PHE A 422 -2.44 17.63 -3.10
C PHE A 422 -2.87 18.81 -2.20
N ASP A 423 -2.29 20.03 -2.20
CA ASP A 423 -1.28 20.72 -3.02
C ASP A 423 -0.59 21.86 -2.21
N ARG A 424 0.52 22.40 -2.75
CA ARG A 424 1.49 23.40 -2.28
C ARG A 424 0.96 24.78 -1.89
N ASP A 425 -0.22 25.19 -2.34
CA ASP A 425 -0.66 26.58 -2.24
C ASP A 425 -1.83 26.79 -1.28
N GLY A 426 -1.66 26.45 0.01
CA GLY A 426 -2.41 27.05 1.13
C GLY A 426 -3.96 27.07 1.08
N SER A 427 -4.60 26.42 0.10
CA SER A 427 -6.04 26.51 -0.12
C SER A 427 -6.68 25.12 -0.05
N HIS A 428 -7.22 24.82 1.13
CA HIS A 428 -8.37 23.94 1.39
C HIS A 428 -8.18 22.42 1.20
N GLY A 429 -7.65 21.76 2.26
CA GLY A 429 -8.20 20.60 2.98
C GLY A 429 -9.14 19.58 2.31
N ASN A 430 -8.78 18.97 1.17
CA ASN A 430 -9.60 17.94 0.51
C ASN A 430 -8.95 16.53 0.45
N GLY A 431 -7.89 16.28 1.22
CA GLY A 431 -7.24 14.96 1.29
C GLY A 431 -7.97 13.98 2.23
N VAL A 432 -7.77 12.68 2.00
CA VAL A 432 -8.21 11.60 2.88
C VAL A 432 -7.06 10.69 3.33
N ALA A 433 -6.94 10.40 4.63
CA ALA A 433 -5.93 9.49 5.16
C ALA A 433 -6.49 8.65 6.31
N ALA A 434 -5.94 7.44 6.45
CA ALA A 434 -6.27 6.55 7.56
C ALA A 434 -5.47 6.86 8.84
N PHE A 435 -4.42 7.69 8.73
CA PHE A 435 -3.43 7.98 9.76
C PHE A 435 -3.19 9.48 9.86
N ASP A 436 -2.93 9.96 11.08
CA ASP A 436 -2.90 11.39 11.38
C ASP A 436 -1.61 12.08 10.91
N LEU A 437 -0.56 11.30 10.60
CA LEU A 437 0.73 11.83 10.13
C LEU A 437 1.29 10.99 8.98
N THR A 438 1.43 11.62 7.81
CA THR A 438 2.02 11.03 6.60
C THR A 438 3.10 11.97 6.05
N PHE A 439 4.33 11.46 6.01
CA PHE A 439 5.44 12.10 5.32
C PHE A 439 5.61 11.48 3.95
N THR A 440 5.38 12.28 2.93
CA THR A 440 5.79 11.92 1.57
C THR A 440 6.95 12.83 1.23
N ILE A 441 8.00 12.29 0.61
CA ILE A 441 9.19 13.03 0.19
C ILE A 441 9.24 13.04 -1.34
N PRO A 442 8.65 14.05 -1.99
CA PRO A 442 8.77 14.31 -3.42
C PRO A 442 9.61 15.55 -3.67
N HIS A 443 10.22 15.62 -4.84
CA HIS A 443 11.00 16.76 -5.32
C HIS A 443 10.06 17.86 -5.87
N ASP A 444 9.83 18.93 -5.10
CA ASP A 444 9.89 20.37 -5.42
C ASP A 444 9.04 21.25 -4.45
N TYR A 445 9.43 22.53 -4.35
CA TYR A 445 9.22 23.64 -3.38
C TYR A 445 7.83 24.17 -2.88
N HIS A 446 7.87 24.63 -1.60
CA HIS A 446 7.14 25.72 -0.85
C HIS A 446 5.60 25.69 -0.66
N ALA A 447 4.96 26.26 0.40
CA ALA A 447 5.24 26.37 1.85
C ALA A 447 4.01 26.91 2.66
N ARG A 448 4.01 26.59 3.97
CA ARG A 448 3.39 27.29 5.14
C ARG A 448 1.98 26.88 5.63
N THR A 449 1.95 25.76 6.36
CA THR A 449 1.41 25.68 7.75
C THR A 449 2.32 24.78 8.62
N THR A 450 3.60 24.73 8.25
CA THR A 450 4.54 23.66 8.58
C THR A 450 5.62 24.14 9.55
N GLU A 451 5.68 25.41 9.93
CA GLU A 451 6.85 26.03 10.60
C GLU A 451 7.20 25.43 11.97
N ARG A 452 6.24 25.11 12.85
CA ARG A 452 6.57 24.50 14.15
C ARG A 452 7.06 23.04 14.07
N PHE A 453 6.71 22.37 12.98
CA PHE A 453 7.05 21.00 12.65
C PHE A 453 8.32 20.93 11.76
N LEU A 454 8.53 21.96 10.93
CA LEU A 454 9.74 22.26 10.16
C LEU A 454 10.87 22.70 11.06
N ASP A 455 10.66 23.54 12.07
CA ASP A 455 11.72 23.95 12.98
C ASP A 455 12.35 22.74 13.70
N CYS A 456 11.56 21.71 14.02
CA CYS A 456 12.07 20.46 14.58
C CYS A 456 12.64 19.48 13.53
N SER A 457 12.18 19.52 12.27
CA SER A 457 12.66 18.61 11.21
C SER A 457 13.86 19.15 10.44
N ILE A 458 13.95 20.46 10.21
CA ILE A 458 15.11 21.17 9.62
C ILE A 458 16.32 21.16 10.58
N ASP A 459 16.12 21.08 11.90
CA ASP A 459 17.21 20.90 12.87
C ASP A 459 17.66 19.42 13.01
N ILE A 460 17.03 18.48 12.29
CA ILE A 460 17.34 17.04 12.34
C ILE A 460 17.83 16.51 11.00
N PHE A 461 17.24 16.95 9.90
CA PHE A 461 17.68 16.69 8.53
C PHE A 461 18.62 17.79 8.05
#